data_AF-A0A2M8C5Y2-F1
#
_entry.id   AF-A0A2M8C5Y2-F1
#
_cell.length_a   1.000
_cell.length_b   1.000
_cell.length_c   1.000
_cell.angle_alpha   90.00
_cell.angle_beta   90.00
_cell.angle_gamma   90.00
#
_symmetry.space_group_name_H-M   'P 1'
#
loop_
_entity.id
_entity.type
_entity.pdbx_description
1 polymer ?
#
loop_
_entity_poly.entity_id
_entity_poly.type
_entity_poly.pdbx_seq_one_letter_code
_entity_poly.pdbx_strand_id
1 'polypeptide(L)'
;MLLTTHILIGGAIGQAVGNAPLGFALGAVSHFALDAIPHFDPGIWSDVTKESGENIWDKKIWAFVAVDLLATLGLLIVLLPQSLSLPFIAGALGGASVDLIDNVPFWQRKIHQTRIGKQIGKFHNSLHFVKKEILRKNAMALLVVQVVIIGLIFWLIEL
;
A
#
# COMPACT_ATOMS: atom_id res chain seq x y z
N MET A 1 -1.51 3.16 -3.72
CA MET A 1 -0.72 2.29 -4.65
C MET A 1 -1.07 0.81 -4.46
N LEU A 2 -0.48 -0.14 -5.23
CA LEU A 2 -0.59 -1.59 -4.93
C LEU A 2 -0.11 -1.91 -3.50
N LEU A 3 -0.88 -2.77 -2.82
CA LEU A 3 -0.55 -3.28 -1.48
C LEU A 3 0.82 -3.97 -1.50
N THR A 4 1.10 -4.74 -2.55
CA THR A 4 2.40 -5.41 -2.77
C THR A 4 3.57 -4.42 -2.61
N THR A 5 3.48 -3.25 -3.24
CA THR A 5 4.57 -2.27 -3.23
C THR A 5 4.75 -1.64 -1.85
N HIS A 6 3.67 -1.33 -1.13
CA HIS A 6 3.77 -0.81 0.24
C HIS A 6 4.40 -1.82 1.19
N ILE A 7 4.01 -3.09 1.10
CA ILE A 7 4.54 -4.18 1.94
C ILE A 7 6.02 -4.39 1.68
N LEU A 8 6.44 -4.50 0.41
CA LEU A 8 7.82 -4.79 0.08
C LEU A 8 8.77 -3.63 0.38
N ILE A 9 8.37 -2.38 0.11
CA ILE A 9 9.18 -1.21 0.47
C ILE A 9 9.27 -1.07 1.98
N GLY A 10 8.15 -1.18 2.69
CA GLY A 10 8.14 -1.13 4.15
C GLY A 10 9.05 -2.21 4.74
N GLY A 11 8.96 -3.44 4.21
CA GLY A 11 9.82 -4.55 4.62
C GLY A 11 11.30 -4.29 4.35
N ALA A 12 11.65 -3.82 3.16
CA ALA A 12 13.03 -3.46 2.80
C ALA A 12 13.60 -2.38 3.74
N ILE A 13 12.81 -1.35 4.06
CA ILE A 13 13.19 -0.31 5.02
C ILE A 13 13.42 -0.93 6.41
N GLY A 14 12.51 -1.79 6.86
CA GLY A 14 12.62 -2.49 8.13
C GLY A 14 13.90 -3.32 8.21
N GLN A 15 14.21 -4.08 7.16
CA GLN A 15 15.45 -4.86 7.04
C GLN A 15 16.68 -3.96 7.09
N ALA A 16 16.72 -2.90 6.28
CA ALA A 16 17.87 -1.98 6.19
C ALA A 16 18.18 -1.27 7.52
N VAL A 17 17.13 -0.97 8.30
CA VAL A 17 17.27 -0.33 9.61
C VAL A 17 17.64 -1.33 10.71
N GLY A 18 17.27 -2.60 10.56
CA GLY A 18 17.61 -3.67 11.52
C GLY A 18 16.91 -3.55 12.88
N ASN A 19 15.93 -2.65 13.04
CA ASN A 19 15.17 -2.43 14.27
C ASN A 19 13.67 -2.51 13.99
N ALA A 20 12.95 -3.39 14.67
CA ALA A 20 11.55 -3.65 14.37
C ALA A 20 10.59 -2.48 14.67
N PRO A 21 10.60 -1.85 15.87
CA PRO A 21 9.76 -0.67 16.11
C PRO A 21 10.02 0.47 15.12
N LEU A 22 11.29 0.77 14.85
CA LEU A 22 11.65 1.82 13.91
C LEU A 22 11.29 1.43 12.47
N GLY A 23 11.47 0.15 12.11
CA GLY A 23 11.04 -0.42 10.83
C GLY A 23 9.54 -0.24 10.61
N PHE A 24 8.71 -0.57 11.60
CA PHE A 24 7.27 -0.34 11.53
C PHE A 24 6.93 1.15 11.31
N ALA A 25 7.52 2.03 12.11
CA ALA A 25 7.26 3.47 12.01
C ALA A 25 7.67 4.03 10.63
N LEU A 26 8.87 3.69 10.16
CA LEU A 26 9.37 4.14 8.86
C LEU A 26 8.61 3.48 7.69
N GLY A 27 8.18 2.23 7.84
CA GLY A 27 7.29 1.56 6.90
C GLY A 27 5.98 2.32 6.74
N ALA A 28 5.34 2.71 7.86
CA ALA A 28 4.12 3.51 7.84
C ALA A 28 4.34 4.91 7.24
N VAL A 29 5.49 5.56 7.53
CA VAL A 29 5.84 6.84 6.89
C VAL A 29 6.04 6.67 5.38
N SER A 30 6.70 5.58 4.95
CA SER A 30 6.93 5.30 3.54
C SER A 30 5.63 5.15 2.76
N HIS A 31 4.57 4.61 3.38
CA HIS A 31 3.24 4.52 2.77
C HIS A 31 2.77 5.87 2.22
N PHE A 32 2.80 6.92 3.05
CA PHE A 32 2.39 8.26 2.65
C PHE A 32 3.28 8.87 1.57
N ALA A 33 4.60 8.63 1.65
CA ALA A 33 5.53 9.11 0.64
C ALA A 33 5.27 8.47 -0.73
N LEU A 34 4.91 7.19 -0.74
CA LEU A 34 4.61 6.43 -1.95
C LEU A 34 3.25 6.79 -2.55
N ASP A 35 2.27 7.10 -1.71
CA ASP A 35 0.97 7.57 -2.19
C ASP A 35 1.00 8.99 -2.75
N ALA A 36 2.02 9.79 -2.37
CA ALA A 36 2.23 11.14 -2.89
C ALA A 36 2.80 11.20 -4.32
N ILE A 37 3.37 10.11 -4.83
CA ILE A 37 3.86 10.04 -6.21
C ILE A 37 2.80 9.45 -7.15
N PRO A 38 2.83 9.75 -8.45
CA PRO A 38 1.95 9.12 -9.43
C PRO A 38 2.12 7.59 -9.40
N HIS A 39 1.02 6.87 -9.25
CA HIS A 39 1.06 5.43 -9.04
C HIS A 39 -0.17 4.74 -9.63
N PHE A 40 -0.07 3.41 -9.82
CA PHE A 40 -1.17 2.55 -10.20
C PHE A 40 -1.93 2.06 -8.97
N ASP A 41 -3.26 2.16 -8.99
CA ASP A 41 -4.18 1.71 -7.94
C ASP A 41 -5.62 1.54 -8.52
N PRO A 42 -6.51 0.79 -7.87
CA PRO A 42 -7.86 0.56 -8.38
C PRO A 42 -8.74 1.83 -8.38
N GLY A 43 -8.42 2.83 -7.56
CA GLY A 43 -9.11 4.12 -7.48
C GLY A 43 -8.96 4.98 -8.74
N ILE A 44 -8.01 4.66 -9.63
CA ILE A 44 -7.87 5.32 -10.95
C ILE A 44 -9.17 5.27 -11.75
N TRP A 45 -9.92 4.17 -11.68
CA TRP A 45 -11.18 3.97 -12.42
C TRP A 45 -12.43 4.16 -11.59
N SER A 46 -12.31 4.42 -10.28
CA SER A 46 -13.45 4.78 -9.45
C SER A 46 -13.75 6.27 -9.58
N ASP A 47 -14.93 6.61 -10.10
CA ASP A 47 -15.44 7.99 -10.05
C ASP A 47 -16.03 8.35 -8.68
N VAL A 48 -16.37 7.33 -7.88
CA VAL A 48 -16.87 7.47 -6.52
C VAL A 48 -15.71 7.82 -5.57
N THR A 49 -15.83 8.96 -4.88
CA THR A 49 -14.87 9.38 -3.86
C THR A 49 -15.23 8.75 -2.52
N LYS A 50 -14.23 8.44 -1.68
CA LYS A 50 -14.45 7.90 -0.32
C LYS A 50 -15.32 8.81 0.55
N GLU A 51 -15.37 10.11 0.25
CA GLU A 51 -16.18 11.11 0.95
C GLU A 51 -17.67 11.06 0.59
N SER A 52 -18.04 10.50 -0.57
CA SER A 52 -19.44 10.39 -1.01
C SER A 52 -20.28 9.46 -0.13
N GLY A 53 -19.65 8.61 0.68
CA GLY A 53 -20.33 7.61 1.50
C GLY A 53 -20.94 6.46 0.70
N GLU A 54 -20.85 6.49 -0.63
CA GLU A 54 -21.25 5.39 -1.51
C GLU A 54 -20.26 4.24 -1.45
N ASN A 55 -20.76 3.02 -1.64
CA ASN A 55 -19.93 1.83 -1.58
C ASN A 55 -19.04 1.74 -2.82
N ILE A 56 -17.77 2.09 -2.67
CA ILE A 56 -16.74 1.94 -3.72
C ILE A 56 -16.41 0.48 -4.03
N TRP A 57 -16.85 -0.50 -3.22
CA TRP A 57 -16.42 -1.90 -3.35
C TRP A 57 -17.32 -2.72 -4.29
N ASP A 58 -17.07 -2.60 -5.60
CA ASP A 58 -17.67 -3.48 -6.61
C ASP A 58 -16.90 -4.80 -6.80
N LYS A 59 -17.45 -5.71 -7.61
CA LYS A 59 -16.81 -7.01 -7.89
C LYS A 59 -15.43 -6.90 -8.53
N LYS A 60 -15.17 -5.84 -9.32
CA LYS A 60 -13.89 -5.64 -10.01
C LYS A 60 -12.81 -5.21 -9.02
N ILE A 61 -13.15 -4.30 -8.10
CA ILE A 61 -12.24 -3.85 -7.03
C ILE A 61 -11.93 -5.01 -6.08
N TRP A 62 -12.92 -5.81 -5.70
CA TRP A 62 -12.68 -7.03 -4.93
C TRP A 62 -11.74 -8.02 -5.64
N ALA A 63 -11.97 -8.28 -6.92
CA ALA A 63 -11.10 -9.15 -7.70
C ALA A 63 -9.67 -8.60 -7.80
N PHE A 64 -9.52 -7.30 -8.03
CA PHE A 64 -8.23 -6.64 -8.09
C PHE A 64 -7.45 -6.76 -6.77
N VAL A 65 -8.09 -6.41 -5.64
CA VAL A 65 -7.47 -6.51 -4.31
C VAL A 65 -7.12 -7.95 -3.97
N ALA A 66 -7.97 -8.92 -4.35
CA ALA A 66 -7.67 -10.33 -4.17
C ALA A 66 -6.43 -10.76 -4.98
N VAL A 67 -6.31 -10.33 -6.24
CA VAL A 67 -5.14 -10.61 -7.08
C VAL A 67 -3.88 -9.98 -6.50
N ASP A 68 -3.93 -8.71 -6.08
CA ASP A 68 -2.80 -8.01 -5.47
C ASP A 68 -2.37 -8.67 -4.15
N LEU A 69 -3.33 -9.06 -3.31
CA LEU A 69 -3.05 -9.80 -2.07
C LEU A 69 -2.43 -11.17 -2.35
N LEU A 70 -2.96 -11.94 -3.31
CA LEU A 70 -2.39 -13.24 -3.68
C LEU A 70 -0.99 -13.10 -4.29
N ALA A 71 -0.76 -12.07 -5.11
CA ALA A 71 0.55 -11.75 -5.65
C ALA A 71 1.53 -11.39 -4.53
N THR A 72 1.11 -10.54 -3.58
CA THR A 72 1.90 -10.21 -2.38
C THR A 72 2.26 -11.48 -1.61
N LEU A 73 1.29 -12.33 -1.30
CA LEU A 73 1.53 -13.57 -0.54
C LEU A 73 2.45 -14.52 -1.30
N GLY A 74 2.25 -14.69 -2.61
CA GLY A 74 3.13 -15.49 -3.46
C GLY A 74 4.57 -14.98 -3.44
N LEU A 75 4.75 -13.67 -3.56
CA LEU A 75 6.07 -13.01 -3.50
C LEU A 75 6.72 -13.18 -2.13
N LEU A 76 5.97 -12.98 -1.04
CA LEU A 76 6.47 -13.22 0.31
C LEU A 76 6.85 -14.68 0.53
N ILE A 77 6.09 -15.66 -0.02
CA ILE A 77 6.44 -17.08 0.06
C ILE A 77 7.74 -17.40 -0.68
N VAL A 78 7.99 -16.77 -1.82
CA VAL A 78 9.27 -16.90 -2.54
C VAL A 78 10.43 -16.29 -1.75
N LEU A 79 10.18 -15.22 -0.98
CA LEU A 79 11.16 -14.57 -0.11
C LEU A 79 11.36 -15.28 1.24
N LEU A 80 10.37 -16.03 1.74
CA LEU A 80 10.41 -16.73 3.04
C LEU A 80 11.67 -17.61 3.25
N PRO A 81 12.16 -18.37 2.25
CA PRO A 81 13.36 -19.18 2.38
C PRO A 81 14.63 -18.37 2.64
N GLN A 82 14.65 -17.07 2.32
CA GLN A 82 15.82 -16.21 2.44
C GLN A 82 15.86 -15.36 3.73
N SER A 83 15.08 -15.77 4.76
CA SER A 83 15.02 -15.17 6.10
C SER A 83 14.30 -13.81 6.17
N LEU A 84 12.97 -13.84 6.37
CA LEU A 84 12.23 -12.65 6.80
C LEU A 84 12.61 -12.32 8.25
N SER A 85 13.48 -11.33 8.43
CA SER A 85 13.83 -10.84 9.76
C SER A 85 12.63 -10.18 10.43
N LEU A 86 12.61 -10.16 11.77
CA LEU A 86 11.57 -9.43 12.51
C LEU A 86 11.49 -7.94 12.10
N PRO A 87 12.61 -7.21 11.88
CA PRO A 87 12.57 -5.88 11.31
C PRO A 87 11.88 -5.77 9.96
N PHE A 88 12.12 -6.71 9.04
CA PHE A 88 11.42 -6.75 7.74
C PHE A 88 9.91 -6.88 7.94
N ILE A 89 9.48 -7.87 8.75
CA ILE A 89 8.05 -8.10 9.00
C ILE A 89 7.41 -6.87 9.63
N ALA A 90 8.08 -6.24 10.60
CA ALA A 90 7.58 -5.04 11.24
C ALA A 90 7.43 -3.89 10.24
N GLY A 91 8.42 -3.67 9.37
CA GLY A 91 8.34 -2.66 8.32
C GLY A 91 7.24 -2.93 7.28
N ALA A 92 7.08 -4.18 6.86
CA ALA A 92 6.01 -4.60 5.95
C ALA A 92 4.62 -4.35 6.54
N LEU A 93 4.43 -4.71 7.82
CA LEU A 93 3.20 -4.41 8.56
C LEU A 93 2.98 -2.90 8.69
N GLY A 94 4.04 -2.14 8.96
CA GLY A 94 3.99 -0.68 8.98
C GLY A 94 3.50 -0.10 7.65
N GLY A 95 4.08 -0.54 6.53
CA GLY A 95 3.70 -0.09 5.18
C GLY A 95 2.26 -0.42 4.81
N ALA A 96 1.72 -1.56 5.25
CA ALA A 96 0.32 -1.93 5.01
C ALA A 96 -0.66 -1.31 6.02
N SER A 97 -0.20 -0.89 7.20
CA SER A 97 -1.08 -0.56 8.32
C SER A 97 -2.04 0.59 8.03
N VAL A 98 -1.61 1.59 7.26
CA VAL A 98 -2.43 2.76 6.89
C VAL A 98 -3.66 2.32 6.09
N ASP A 99 -3.46 1.52 5.03
CA ASP A 99 -4.57 0.95 4.24
C ASP A 99 -5.46 0.02 5.05
N LEU A 100 -4.86 -0.81 5.91
CA LEU A 100 -5.63 -1.71 6.77
C LEU A 100 -6.55 -0.92 7.69
N ILE A 101 -6.13 0.24 8.20
CA ILE A 101 -6.94 1.09 9.06
C ILE A 101 -7.98 1.87 8.25
N ASP A 102 -7.58 2.47 7.13
CA ASP A 102 -8.37 3.49 6.43
C ASP A 102 -9.30 2.94 5.35
N ASN A 103 -8.92 1.84 4.69
CA ASN A 103 -9.53 1.39 3.44
C ASN A 103 -10.32 0.09 3.53
N VAL A 104 -10.23 -0.66 4.64
CA VAL A 104 -10.92 -1.96 4.73
C VAL A 104 -12.42 -1.77 4.98
N PRO A 105 -13.30 -2.30 4.10
CA PRO A 105 -14.72 -1.97 4.10
C PRO A 105 -15.46 -2.39 5.38
N PHE A 106 -14.98 -3.43 6.05
CA PHE A 106 -15.62 -4.01 7.23
C PHE A 106 -15.58 -3.08 8.46
N TRP A 107 -14.56 -2.22 8.57
CA TRP A 107 -14.37 -1.37 9.75
C TRP A 107 -14.07 0.09 9.44
N GLN A 108 -13.70 0.47 8.21
CA GLN A 108 -13.40 1.87 7.83
C GLN A 108 -14.46 2.86 8.34
N ARG A 109 -15.76 2.51 8.19
CA ARG A 109 -16.86 3.38 8.60
C ARG A 109 -16.90 3.62 10.10
N LYS A 110 -16.60 2.58 10.91
CA LYS A 110 -16.54 2.71 12.37
C LYS A 110 -15.32 3.52 12.78
N ILE A 111 -14.16 3.32 12.15
CA ILE A 111 -12.95 4.07 12.43
C ILE A 111 -13.14 5.56 12.09
N HIS A 112 -13.71 5.88 10.93
CA HIS A 112 -14.04 7.24 10.51
C HIS A 112 -15.15 7.91 11.31
N GLN A 113 -15.83 7.23 12.24
CA GLN A 113 -16.71 7.89 13.19
C GLN A 113 -15.92 8.51 14.36
N THR A 114 -14.72 8.00 14.64
CA THR A 114 -13.83 8.53 15.69
C THR A 114 -13.10 9.80 15.23
N ARG A 115 -12.68 10.65 16.17
CA ARG A 115 -11.90 11.86 15.84
C ARG A 115 -10.57 11.52 15.19
N ILE A 116 -9.88 10.52 15.74
CA ILE A 116 -8.55 10.07 15.27
C ILE A 116 -8.69 9.47 13.86
N GLY A 117 -9.63 8.57 13.64
CA GLY A 117 -9.84 7.95 12.34
C GLY A 117 -10.19 8.97 11.24
N LYS A 118 -11.01 9.99 11.56
CA LYS A 118 -11.27 11.11 10.62
C LYS A 118 -10.00 11.88 10.27
N GLN A 119 -9.13 12.13 11.24
CA GLN A 119 -7.87 12.85 11.00
C GLN A 119 -6.91 12.02 10.17
N ILE A 120 -6.78 10.72 10.48
CA ILE A 120 -5.98 9.77 9.69
C ILE A 120 -6.48 9.73 8.25
N GLY A 121 -7.78 9.52 8.03
CA GLY A 121 -8.33 9.46 6.67
C GLY A 121 -8.19 10.77 5.90
N LYS A 122 -8.33 11.93 6.56
CA LYS A 122 -8.06 13.23 5.93
C LYS A 122 -6.59 13.38 5.56
N PHE A 123 -5.67 13.01 6.45
CA PHE A 123 -4.24 13.08 6.20
C PHE A 123 -3.82 12.14 5.08
N HIS A 124 -4.27 10.89 5.13
CA HIS A 124 -4.05 9.88 4.10
C HIS A 124 -4.52 10.36 2.73
N ASN A 125 -5.78 10.81 2.61
CA ASN A 125 -6.31 11.31 1.35
C ASN A 125 -5.64 12.62 0.89
N SER A 126 -5.12 13.45 1.80
CA SER A 126 -4.43 14.70 1.44
C SER A 126 -3.07 14.47 0.78
N LEU A 127 -2.42 13.34 1.09
CA LEU A 127 -1.15 12.96 0.50
C LEU A 127 -1.32 12.05 -0.72
N HIS A 128 -2.48 11.43 -0.91
CA HIS A 128 -2.73 10.62 -2.10
C HIS A 128 -2.69 11.46 -3.37
N PHE A 129 -1.98 11.00 -4.39
CA PHE A 129 -1.93 11.67 -5.68
C PHE A 129 -3.28 11.53 -6.42
N VAL A 130 -4.00 12.63 -6.70
CA VAL A 130 -5.41 12.60 -7.18
C VAL A 130 -5.59 13.04 -8.65
N LYS A 131 -4.53 13.25 -9.43
CA LYS A 131 -4.68 13.70 -10.84
C LYS A 131 -5.15 12.55 -11.76
N LYS A 132 -6.41 12.15 -11.63
CA LYS A 132 -7.01 10.97 -12.27
C LYS A 132 -6.84 10.92 -13.79
N GLU A 133 -6.91 12.04 -14.49
CA GLU A 133 -6.69 12.08 -15.95
C GLU A 133 -5.26 11.64 -16.33
N ILE A 134 -4.26 12.13 -15.60
CA ILE A 134 -2.86 11.75 -15.78
C ILE A 134 -2.67 10.27 -15.43
N LEU A 135 -3.27 9.81 -14.32
CA LEU A 135 -3.18 8.42 -13.88
C LEU A 135 -3.81 7.46 -14.91
N ARG A 136 -5.03 7.76 -15.39
CA ARG A 136 -5.73 6.95 -16.41
C ARG A 136 -4.95 6.86 -17.70
N LYS A 137 -4.44 7.99 -18.20
CA LYS A 137 -3.67 8.05 -19.45
C LYS A 137 -2.39 7.24 -19.38
N ASN A 138 -1.76 7.16 -18.20
CA ASN A 138 -0.46 6.52 -18.00
C ASN A 138 -0.52 5.22 -17.18
N ALA A 139 -1.70 4.63 -16.99
CA ALA A 139 -1.91 3.54 -16.04
C ALA A 139 -0.93 2.37 -16.26
N MET A 140 -0.68 1.97 -17.51
CA MET A 140 0.27 0.89 -17.82
C MET A 140 1.72 1.25 -17.53
N ALA A 141 2.13 2.48 -17.81
CA ALA A 141 3.47 2.93 -17.45
C ALA A 141 3.65 2.93 -15.92
N LEU A 142 2.65 3.38 -15.17
CA LEU A 142 2.68 3.39 -13.70
C LEU A 142 2.72 1.98 -13.11
N LEU A 143 2.00 1.03 -13.70
CA LEU A 143 2.08 -0.38 -13.31
C LEU A 143 3.49 -0.95 -13.57
N VAL A 144 4.06 -0.69 -14.75
CA VAL A 144 5.42 -1.13 -15.09
C VAL A 144 6.44 -0.55 -14.12
N VAL A 145 6.32 0.74 -13.76
CA VAL A 145 7.19 1.36 -12.76
C VAL A 145 7.12 0.63 -11.42
N GLN A 146 5.93 0.27 -10.95
CA GLN A 146 5.78 -0.49 -9.70
C GLN A 146 6.38 -1.90 -9.79
N VAL A 147 6.19 -2.60 -10.91
CA VAL A 147 6.81 -3.92 -11.14
C VAL A 147 8.34 -3.81 -11.14
N VAL A 148 8.90 -2.76 -11.75
CA VAL A 148 10.36 -2.50 -11.72
C VAL A 148 10.83 -2.21 -10.29
N ILE A 149 10.11 -1.38 -9.54
CA ILE A 149 10.43 -1.09 -8.13
C ILE A 149 10.41 -2.38 -7.30
N ILE A 150 9.40 -3.24 -7.48
CA ILE A 150 9.32 -4.54 -6.83
C ILE A 150 10.54 -5.39 -7.19
N GLY A 151 10.87 -5.52 -8.48
CA GLY A 151 12.04 -6.28 -8.94
C GLY A 151 13.37 -5.76 -8.37
N LEU A 152 13.53 -4.44 -8.26
CA LEU A 152 14.71 -3.83 -7.63
C LEU A 152 14.80 -4.13 -6.14
N ILE A 153 13.68 -4.11 -5.42
CA ILE A 153 13.64 -4.47 -3.99
C ILE A 153 14.04 -5.93 -3.80
N PHE A 154 13.51 -6.83 -4.63
CA PHE A 154 13.92 -8.23 -4.63
C PHE A 154 15.43 -8.36 -4.80
N TRP A 155 15.99 -7.73 -5.83
CA TRP A 155 17.44 -7.78 -6.08
C TRP A 155 18.27 -7.21 -4.91
N LEU A 156 17.79 -6.16 -4.24
CA LEU A 156 18.48 -5.56 -3.09
C LEU A 156 18.40 -6.38 -1.80
N ILE A 157 17.37 -7.23 -1.64
CA ILE A 157 17.18 -8.07 -0.45
C ILE A 157 17.88 -9.43 -0.61
N GLU A 158 18.04 -9.93 -1.84
CA GLU A 158 18.77 -11.17 -2.13
C GLU A 158 20.31 -11.01 -2.11
N LEU A 159 20.82 -9.79 -1.95
CA LEU A 159 22.23 -9.45 -1.69
C LEU A 159 22.49 -9.25 -0.19
#